data_AF-A0A1Y2DAY4-F1
#
_entry.id   AF-A0A1Y2DAY4-F1
#
_cell.length_a   1.000
_cell.length_b   1.000
_cell.length_c   1.000
_cell.angle_alpha   90.00
_cell.angle_beta   90.00
_cell.angle_gamma   90.00
#
_symmetry.space_group_name_H-M   'P 1'
#
loop_
_entity.id
_entity.type
_entity.pdbx_description
1 polymer ?
#
loop_
_entity_poly.entity_id
_entity_poly.type
_entity_poly.pdbx_seq_one_letter_code
_entity_poly.pdbx_strand_id
1 'polypeptide(L)'
;MRSGQYRVPIALAPLFLPAIAQEFSQWCGKYYQVGSPQDQSRPAGSLFPDPEISQQPLLDFQCVTASSLYIENDVGDPPKILVDTNITHDIGRPYYGNGSGTLEVEVYVDGESFLTGGVVEVNTMGTLLPFSTANLTASNIPYNLSCKASLSGQVFWTNGSKLAYLPPNPYDGNTVKVDRTSGALLVQNETGNGQWEKIIPFGWYDSYNSSSTTAYGSQSSNDRRNDTLTRLHMAKDRGFNFVHIVPPGGFDPYTFSDEATVQFEEYLATAESLGLYIMYDMRNSFLNLSSVEYQINYLKSHPNILLWYTADEPDGQQNPLNATQQAYTLINTLDGYHPVSLVLNCENYYYAEYGLDGADIILVDPYPIALNGGWSKRYNTHVDEDYGCSGCDNCRGTFYDQIERMDSSRNRARLAGHYRTKPTWIVPQAFDDGQQEFWYRVPTGDEEAVQTVLAWNHGAAGHCAWNSQYATLDLLNNASFIANHLYAQSRFLIDAADSRQQIFSNLSYGLINGYDLASWTIPDSDGGVSTETLIFAVNFNYQATGVYGTFILPNVTGTVSEVLFGNVTVLDDGTPLFSMPRTSVAGVILKS
;
A
#
# COMPACT_ATOMS: atom_id res chain seq x y z
N MET A 1 -60.32 41.89 61.97
CA MET A 1 -60.03 41.98 60.52
C MET A 1 -58.63 42.54 60.35
N ARG A 2 -57.81 41.83 59.55
CA ARG A 2 -56.43 42.12 59.08
C ARG A 2 -55.31 42.16 60.14
N SER A 3 -54.73 40.98 60.40
CA SER A 3 -53.34 40.82 60.86
C SER A 3 -52.43 40.61 59.64
N GLY A 4 -51.37 41.40 59.54
CA GLY A 4 -50.36 41.30 58.48
C GLY A 4 -49.32 40.23 58.78
N GLN A 5 -49.07 39.35 57.81
CA GLN A 5 -47.92 38.46 57.79
C GLN A 5 -46.92 38.94 56.73
N TYR A 6 -45.69 39.15 57.19
CA TYR A 6 -44.52 39.50 56.40
C TYR A 6 -44.12 38.32 55.50
N ARG A 7 -43.95 38.55 54.20
CA ARG A 7 -43.32 37.60 53.26
C ARG A 7 -41.81 37.81 53.28
N VAL A 8 -41.06 36.78 53.67
CA VAL A 8 -39.61 36.70 53.49
C VAL A 8 -39.35 36.25 52.05
N PRO A 9 -38.50 36.94 51.26
CA PRO A 9 -38.08 36.44 49.96
C PRO A 9 -37.07 35.30 50.14
N ILE A 10 -37.38 34.13 49.58
CA ILE A 10 -36.43 33.02 49.43
C ILE A 10 -35.47 33.41 48.30
N ALA A 11 -34.19 33.55 48.63
CA ALA A 11 -33.14 33.71 47.62
C ALA A 11 -32.99 32.40 46.84
N LEU A 12 -33.32 32.41 45.56
CA LEU A 12 -32.96 31.36 44.61
C LEU A 12 -31.44 31.41 44.41
N ALA A 13 -30.73 30.42 44.96
CA ALA A 13 -29.35 30.17 44.59
C ALA A 13 -29.29 29.81 43.09
N PRO A 14 -28.34 30.36 42.31
CA PRO A 14 -28.18 29.96 40.93
C PRO A 14 -27.73 28.50 40.90
N LEU A 15 -28.55 27.64 40.28
CA LEU A 15 -28.14 26.31 39.84
C LEU A 15 -26.99 26.49 38.83
N PHE A 16 -25.76 26.33 39.30
CA PHE A 16 -24.62 26.11 38.42
C PHE A 16 -24.81 24.74 37.78
N LEU A 17 -25.32 24.73 36.54
CA LEU A 17 -25.12 23.60 35.64
C LEU A 17 -23.61 23.50 35.41
N PRO A 18 -22.96 22.35 35.67
CA PRO A 18 -21.57 22.18 35.26
C PRO A 18 -21.50 22.42 33.76
N ALA A 19 -20.60 23.29 33.33
CA ALA A 19 -20.27 23.43 31.93
C ALA A 19 -19.86 22.05 31.43
N ILE A 20 -20.61 21.49 30.48
CA ILE A 20 -20.18 20.31 29.74
C ILE A 20 -18.92 20.78 29.02
N ALA A 21 -17.76 20.25 29.42
CA ALA A 21 -16.52 20.50 28.70
C ALA A 21 -16.76 20.03 27.26
N GLN A 22 -16.58 20.94 26.30
CA GLN A 22 -16.64 20.56 24.89
C GLN A 22 -15.47 19.62 24.62
N GLU A 23 -15.76 18.34 24.37
CA GLU A 23 -14.74 17.38 23.94
C GLU A 23 -14.44 17.62 22.47
N PHE A 24 -13.19 17.95 22.18
CA PHE A 24 -12.70 18.11 20.82
C PHE A 24 -12.06 16.81 20.36
N SER A 25 -12.27 16.48 19.08
CA SER A 25 -11.65 15.32 18.45
C SER A 25 -10.24 15.65 17.94
N GLN A 26 -9.43 14.61 17.81
CA GLN A 26 -8.08 14.70 17.28
C GLN A 26 -7.90 13.75 16.09
N TRP A 27 -7.04 14.12 15.14
CA TRP A 27 -6.64 13.33 13.97
C TRP A 27 -5.12 13.32 13.88
N CYS A 28 -4.48 12.15 13.75
CA CYS A 28 -3.00 12.04 13.76
C CYS A 28 -2.33 12.69 14.98
N GLY A 29 -3.02 12.71 16.12
CA GLY A 29 -2.58 13.36 17.36
C GLY A 29 -2.77 14.88 17.40
N LYS A 30 -3.50 15.48 16.44
CA LYS A 30 -3.75 16.93 16.35
C LYS A 30 -5.22 17.27 16.55
N TYR A 31 -5.53 18.28 17.35
CA TYR A 31 -6.87 18.86 17.31
C TYR A 31 -7.12 19.60 15.99
N TYR A 32 -8.37 19.62 15.50
CA TYR A 32 -8.68 20.18 14.18
C TYR A 32 -9.95 21.03 14.10
N GLN A 33 -10.73 21.13 15.17
CA GLN A 33 -12.05 21.78 15.16
C GLN A 33 -11.98 23.22 15.64
N VAL A 34 -12.82 24.11 15.10
CA VAL A 34 -12.91 25.50 15.57
C VAL A 34 -13.14 25.56 17.08
N GLY A 35 -12.27 26.29 17.77
CA GLY A 35 -12.33 26.49 19.22
C GLY A 35 -11.58 25.42 20.03
N SER A 36 -11.03 24.38 19.40
CA SER A 36 -10.20 23.39 20.08
C SER A 36 -8.87 23.99 20.54
N PRO A 37 -8.19 23.37 21.52
CA PRO A 37 -6.83 23.73 21.88
C PRO A 37 -5.90 23.64 20.67
N GLN A 38 -4.91 24.53 20.60
CA GLN A 38 -3.79 24.38 19.67
C GLN A 38 -2.65 23.73 20.44
N ASP A 39 -2.39 22.46 20.14
CA ASP A 39 -1.29 21.72 20.76
C ASP A 39 0.05 22.35 20.34
N GLN A 40 1.02 22.32 21.24
CA GLN A 40 2.38 22.82 20.96
C GLN A 40 3.27 21.76 20.28
N SER A 41 2.87 20.51 20.38
CA SER A 41 3.56 19.35 19.84
C SER A 41 2.63 18.13 19.90
N ARG A 42 2.78 17.21 18.95
CA ARG A 42 2.21 15.86 19.08
C ARG A 42 2.70 15.13 20.35
N PRO A 43 1.99 14.07 20.81
CA PRO A 43 2.40 13.28 21.96
C PRO A 43 3.85 12.77 21.85
N ALA A 44 4.61 12.84 22.94
CA ALA A 44 5.99 12.38 22.95
C ALA A 44 6.09 10.89 22.59
N GLY A 45 7.00 10.56 21.66
CA GLY A 45 7.19 9.18 21.17
C GLY A 45 6.13 8.71 20.17
N SER A 46 5.21 9.57 19.74
CA SER A 46 4.21 9.21 18.73
C SER A 46 4.71 9.26 17.28
N LEU A 47 5.84 9.90 17.01
CA LEU A 47 6.41 9.97 15.67
C LEU A 47 7.48 8.91 15.47
N PHE A 48 7.53 8.34 14.27
CA PHE A 48 8.54 7.34 13.93
C PHE A 48 9.97 7.90 14.15
N PRO A 49 10.82 7.20 14.92
CA PRO A 49 12.16 7.68 15.22
C PRO A 49 13.13 7.39 14.07
N ASP A 50 13.78 8.43 13.53
CA ASP A 50 14.89 8.26 12.61
C ASP A 50 16.19 7.94 13.37
N PRO A 51 16.97 6.93 12.94
CA PRO A 51 18.22 6.59 13.59
C PRO A 51 19.32 7.64 13.31
N GLU A 52 20.30 7.73 14.21
CA GLU A 52 21.48 8.56 13.99
C GLU A 52 22.35 8.00 12.85
N ILE A 53 22.85 8.89 11.99
CA ILE A 53 23.77 8.51 10.90
C ILE A 53 25.16 8.22 11.47
N SER A 54 25.57 6.95 11.37
CA SER A 54 26.90 6.47 11.73
C SER A 54 27.97 7.03 10.80
N GLN A 55 29.10 7.46 11.37
CA GLN A 55 30.30 7.81 10.61
C GLN A 55 31.05 6.57 10.07
N GLN A 56 30.77 5.40 10.63
CA GLN A 56 31.32 4.12 10.20
C GLN A 56 30.31 3.37 9.33
N PRO A 57 30.73 2.69 8.25
CA PRO A 57 29.85 1.82 7.48
C PRO A 57 29.22 0.74 8.35
N LEU A 58 27.95 0.46 8.09
CA LEU A 58 27.17 -0.59 8.75
C LEU A 58 26.80 -1.66 7.72
N LEU A 59 26.81 -2.92 8.14
CA LEU A 59 26.19 -4.00 7.38
C LEU A 59 24.75 -4.17 7.86
N ASP A 60 23.80 -3.84 6.99
CA ASP A 60 22.39 -4.19 7.13
C ASP A 60 22.18 -5.58 6.51
N PHE A 61 22.31 -6.59 7.37
CA PHE A 61 22.11 -7.99 7.00
C PHE A 61 20.65 -8.37 7.25
N GLN A 62 19.88 -8.61 6.18
CA GLN A 62 18.50 -9.07 6.27
C GLN A 62 18.36 -10.48 5.71
N CYS A 63 17.46 -11.26 6.31
CA CYS A 63 17.27 -12.67 5.98
C CYS A 63 15.81 -13.06 6.25
N VAL A 64 15.07 -13.35 5.19
CA VAL A 64 13.64 -13.72 5.23
C VAL A 64 13.36 -14.82 4.21
N THR A 65 12.21 -15.49 4.28
CA THR A 65 11.78 -16.35 3.17
C THR A 65 11.47 -15.50 1.93
N ALA A 66 11.69 -16.03 0.73
CA ALA A 66 11.38 -15.35 -0.53
C ALA A 66 9.85 -15.22 -0.79
N SER A 67 9.05 -16.16 -0.30
CA SER A 67 7.58 -16.08 -0.28
C SER A 67 7.07 -15.84 1.14
N SER A 68 5.93 -15.17 1.31
CA SER A 68 5.34 -14.96 2.65
C SER A 68 4.92 -16.25 3.36
N LEU A 69 4.55 -17.27 2.58
CA LEU A 69 4.28 -18.63 3.04
C LEU A 69 4.72 -19.65 1.99
N TYR A 70 4.96 -20.89 2.42
CA TYR A 70 5.10 -22.06 1.57
C TYR A 70 4.07 -23.12 1.95
N ILE A 71 3.63 -23.91 0.98
CA ILE A 71 2.64 -24.98 1.16
C ILE A 71 3.35 -26.33 1.04
N GLU A 72 2.96 -27.29 1.86
CA GLU A 72 3.44 -28.67 1.78
C GLU A 72 3.16 -29.29 0.39
N ASN A 73 4.17 -29.93 -0.18
CA ASN A 73 4.14 -30.55 -1.51
C ASN A 73 3.92 -29.57 -2.69
N ASP A 74 4.07 -28.27 -2.48
CA ASP A 74 4.04 -27.29 -3.56
C ASP A 74 5.32 -27.38 -4.43
N VAL A 75 5.16 -27.90 -5.64
CA VAL A 75 6.24 -27.99 -6.63
C VAL A 75 6.36 -26.73 -7.50
N GLY A 76 5.36 -25.85 -7.45
CA GLY A 76 5.30 -24.61 -8.24
C GLY A 76 6.11 -23.47 -7.64
N ASP A 77 6.36 -23.49 -6.33
CA ASP A 77 7.19 -22.50 -5.63
C ASP A 77 8.29 -23.15 -4.77
N PRO A 78 9.47 -23.45 -5.36
CA PRO A 78 10.56 -24.06 -4.63
C PRO A 78 11.07 -23.14 -3.50
N PRO A 79 11.17 -23.64 -2.24
CA PRO A 79 11.48 -22.80 -1.10
C PRO A 79 12.87 -22.17 -1.12
N LYS A 80 12.92 -20.85 -0.87
CA LYS A 80 14.16 -20.06 -0.85
C LYS A 80 14.19 -19.08 0.33
N ILE A 81 15.39 -18.81 0.81
CA ILE A 81 15.73 -17.71 1.71
C ILE A 81 16.26 -16.55 0.88
N LEU A 82 15.67 -15.37 1.06
CA LEU A 82 16.07 -14.10 0.49
C LEU A 82 17.00 -13.39 1.46
N VAL A 83 18.20 -13.03 0.97
CA VAL A 83 19.27 -12.43 1.74
C VAL A 83 19.69 -11.10 1.12
N ASP A 84 19.73 -10.06 1.97
CA ASP A 84 20.27 -8.74 1.64
C ASP A 84 21.46 -8.42 2.55
N THR A 85 22.50 -7.79 2.00
CA THR A 85 23.81 -7.55 2.65
C THR A 85 24.29 -6.10 2.45
N ASN A 86 23.35 -5.16 2.53
CA ASN A 86 23.57 -3.76 2.20
C ASN A 86 24.62 -3.11 3.10
N ILE A 87 25.44 -2.24 2.51
CA ILE A 87 26.31 -1.33 3.26
C ILE A 87 25.63 0.03 3.38
N THR A 88 25.35 0.42 4.62
CA THR A 88 24.55 1.59 4.96
C THR A 88 25.27 2.43 6.01
N HIS A 89 24.66 3.55 6.41
CA HIS A 89 25.14 4.39 7.50
C HIS A 89 24.06 4.70 8.55
N ASP A 90 22.83 4.24 8.35
CA ASP A 90 21.67 4.55 9.20
C ASP A 90 21.22 3.35 10.05
N ILE A 91 21.26 2.14 9.52
CA ILE A 91 20.89 0.89 10.22
C ILE A 91 21.92 -0.22 10.02
N GLY A 92 21.94 -1.21 10.90
CA GLY A 92 22.81 -2.37 10.79
C GLY A 92 23.89 -2.43 11.88
N ARG A 93 24.97 -3.16 11.60
CA ARG A 93 26.06 -3.41 12.56
C ARG A 93 27.39 -2.93 12.00
N PRO A 94 28.32 -2.42 12.83
CA PRO A 94 29.63 -1.95 12.37
C PRO A 94 30.33 -2.94 11.43
N TYR A 95 30.70 -2.45 10.25
CA TYR A 95 31.35 -3.22 9.20
C TYR A 95 32.76 -2.67 8.93
N TYR A 96 33.78 -3.54 9.00
CA TYR A 96 35.19 -3.15 8.88
C TYR A 96 35.85 -3.60 7.57
N GLY A 97 35.06 -3.98 6.57
CA GLY A 97 35.55 -4.30 5.23
C GLY A 97 35.57 -3.10 4.28
N ASN A 98 35.96 -3.33 3.03
CA ASN A 98 36.05 -2.31 1.99
C ASN A 98 34.78 -2.21 1.11
N GLY A 99 33.68 -2.86 1.51
CA GLY A 99 32.43 -2.91 0.75
C GLY A 99 32.44 -3.94 -0.38
N SER A 100 33.43 -4.82 -0.42
CA SER A 100 33.55 -5.91 -1.40
C SER A 100 33.92 -7.23 -0.71
N GLY A 101 33.71 -8.34 -1.41
CA GLY A 101 33.99 -9.69 -0.91
C GLY A 101 32.70 -10.48 -0.69
N THR A 102 32.81 -11.58 0.05
CA THR A 102 31.71 -12.53 0.22
C THR A 102 31.52 -12.92 1.68
N LEU A 103 30.27 -12.98 2.12
CA LEU A 103 29.83 -13.47 3.41
C LEU A 103 29.49 -14.96 3.29
N GLU A 104 29.91 -15.76 4.27
CA GLU A 104 29.36 -17.11 4.46
C GLU A 104 28.08 -16.98 5.30
N VAL A 105 26.94 -17.38 4.72
CA VAL A 105 25.62 -17.29 5.34
C VAL A 105 25.14 -18.67 5.73
N GLU A 106 24.69 -18.81 6.97
CA GLU A 106 24.05 -19.99 7.53
C GLU A 106 22.66 -19.61 8.05
N VAL A 107 21.66 -20.43 7.77
CA VAL A 107 20.26 -20.23 8.18
C VAL A 107 19.82 -21.41 9.02
N TYR A 108 19.17 -21.12 10.15
CA TYR A 108 18.67 -22.11 11.10
C TYR A 108 17.18 -21.87 11.37
N VAL A 109 16.45 -22.95 11.65
CA VAL A 109 15.08 -22.92 12.18
C VAL A 109 15.10 -23.24 13.68
N ASP A 110 14.28 -22.48 14.42
CA ASP A 110 14.13 -22.54 15.88
C ASP A 110 15.47 -22.51 16.64
N GLY A 111 16.45 -21.81 16.08
CA GLY A 111 17.77 -21.55 16.69
C GLY A 111 18.74 -22.73 16.72
N GLU A 112 18.31 -23.93 16.37
CA GLU A 112 19.10 -25.15 16.58
C GLU A 112 19.28 -26.00 15.31
N SER A 113 18.33 -25.97 14.38
CA SER A 113 18.34 -26.86 13.22
C SER A 113 18.80 -26.13 11.97
N PHE A 114 19.92 -26.57 11.38
CA PHE A 114 20.42 -26.02 10.11
C PHE A 114 19.41 -26.24 8.98
N LEU A 115 19.05 -25.18 8.27
CA LEU A 115 18.10 -25.18 7.16
C LEU A 115 18.82 -25.11 5.80
N THR A 116 19.70 -24.12 5.63
CA THR A 116 20.47 -23.90 4.41
C THR A 116 21.65 -22.95 4.66
N GLY A 117 22.53 -22.81 3.68
CA GLY A 117 23.62 -21.85 3.71
C GLY A 117 24.22 -21.63 2.33
N GLY A 118 25.02 -20.58 2.19
CA GLY A 118 25.65 -20.23 0.93
C GLY A 118 26.58 -19.03 1.05
N VAL A 119 27.24 -18.71 -0.06
CA VAL A 119 28.13 -17.56 -0.17
C VAL A 119 27.34 -16.41 -0.80
N VAL A 120 27.33 -15.26 -0.15
CA VAL A 120 26.59 -14.07 -0.59
C VAL A 120 27.56 -12.91 -0.74
N GLU A 121 27.48 -12.19 -1.86
CA GLU A 121 28.33 -11.00 -2.07
C GLU A 121 27.94 -9.88 -1.10
N VAL A 122 28.94 -9.15 -0.60
CA VAL A 122 28.71 -7.96 0.22
C VAL A 122 28.13 -6.83 -0.64
N ASN A 123 27.26 -6.01 -0.05
CA ASN A 123 26.63 -4.86 -0.71
C ASN A 123 25.74 -5.29 -1.89
N THR A 124 25.03 -6.40 -1.72
CA THR A 124 24.04 -6.89 -2.68
C THR A 124 22.69 -7.12 -2.01
N MET A 125 21.64 -7.12 -2.83
CA MET A 125 20.29 -7.45 -2.43
C MET A 125 19.76 -8.56 -3.33
N GLY A 126 18.78 -9.31 -2.85
CA GLY A 126 18.07 -10.25 -3.71
C GLY A 126 18.70 -11.64 -3.80
N THR A 127 19.72 -11.96 -2.99
CA THR A 127 20.38 -13.27 -3.12
C THR A 127 19.47 -14.38 -2.57
N LEU A 128 19.22 -15.40 -3.39
CA LEU A 128 18.35 -16.51 -3.05
C LEU A 128 19.14 -17.77 -2.68
N LEU A 129 18.93 -18.28 -1.46
CA LEU A 129 19.48 -19.54 -0.98
C LEU A 129 18.37 -20.60 -0.94
N PRO A 130 18.40 -21.65 -1.78
CA PRO A 130 17.38 -22.70 -1.77
C PRO A 130 17.45 -23.53 -0.49
N PHE A 131 16.31 -24.06 -0.04
CA PHE A 131 16.27 -25.00 1.09
C PHE A 131 15.26 -26.12 0.85
N SER A 132 15.36 -27.18 1.64
CA SER A 132 14.43 -28.32 1.61
C SER A 132 13.49 -28.28 2.80
N THR A 133 12.20 -28.54 2.55
CA THR A 133 11.17 -28.69 3.58
C THR A 133 11.05 -30.13 4.10
N ALA A 134 11.87 -31.08 3.61
CA ALA A 134 11.73 -32.50 3.93
C ALA A 134 11.85 -32.84 5.43
N ASN A 135 12.53 -31.99 6.21
CA ASN A 135 12.69 -32.15 7.67
C ASN A 135 11.78 -31.18 8.47
N LEU A 136 10.88 -30.47 7.80
CA LEU A 136 9.92 -29.58 8.41
C LEU A 136 8.55 -30.25 8.41
N THR A 137 7.76 -29.95 9.44
CA THR A 137 6.37 -30.39 9.54
C THR A 137 5.47 -29.21 9.22
N ALA A 138 4.59 -29.39 8.24
CA ALA A 138 3.63 -28.36 7.89
C ALA A 138 2.66 -28.11 9.05
N SER A 139 2.45 -26.85 9.43
CA SER A 139 1.54 -26.47 10.52
C SER A 139 1.17 -24.99 10.47
N ASN A 140 0.11 -24.59 11.16
CA ASN A 140 -0.28 -23.18 11.30
C ASN A 140 0.62 -22.38 12.26
N ILE A 141 1.68 -22.99 12.81
CA ILE A 141 2.65 -22.32 13.68
C ILE A 141 3.92 -22.09 12.86
N PRO A 142 4.32 -20.83 12.63
CA PRO A 142 5.53 -20.54 11.86
C PRO A 142 6.79 -20.88 12.64
N TYR A 143 7.80 -21.34 11.91
CA TYR A 143 9.16 -21.55 12.42
C TYR A 143 9.87 -20.20 12.66
N ASN A 144 10.71 -20.13 13.68
CA ASN A 144 11.59 -18.98 13.87
C ASN A 144 12.84 -19.12 13.03
N LEU A 145 13.19 -18.10 12.25
CA LEU A 145 14.45 -18.07 11.50
C LEU A 145 15.52 -17.31 12.27
N SER A 146 16.71 -17.89 12.27
CA SER A 146 17.96 -17.26 12.72
C SER A 146 18.98 -17.37 11.59
N CYS A 147 19.52 -16.24 11.16
CA CYS A 147 20.52 -16.20 10.11
C CYS A 147 21.82 -15.62 10.64
N LYS A 148 22.92 -16.21 10.20
CA LYS A 148 24.28 -15.86 10.56
C LYS A 148 25.07 -15.55 9.30
N ALA A 149 25.70 -14.39 9.23
CA ALA A 149 26.67 -14.06 8.19
C ALA A 149 28.07 -13.92 8.81
N SER A 150 29.08 -14.52 8.19
CA SER A 150 30.46 -14.51 8.67
C SER A 150 31.41 -13.91 7.63
N LEU A 151 32.30 -13.01 8.06
CA LEU A 151 33.33 -12.39 7.22
C LEU A 151 34.60 -12.09 8.03
N SER A 152 35.72 -12.71 7.68
CA SER A 152 37.04 -12.36 8.24
C SER A 152 37.08 -12.27 9.78
N GLY A 153 36.31 -13.12 10.47
CA GLY A 153 36.19 -13.14 11.93
C GLY A 153 35.09 -12.24 12.52
N GLN A 154 34.44 -11.39 11.72
CA GLN A 154 33.18 -10.73 12.08
C GLN A 154 32.00 -11.69 11.89
N VAL A 155 31.02 -11.61 12.79
CA VAL A 155 29.77 -12.37 12.71
C VAL A 155 28.60 -11.41 12.89
N PHE A 156 27.62 -11.54 12.01
CA PHE A 156 26.39 -10.76 12.00
C PHE A 156 25.21 -11.70 12.15
N TRP A 157 24.25 -11.30 12.98
CA TRP A 157 23.06 -12.11 13.26
C TRP A 157 21.81 -11.31 12.95
N THR A 158 20.86 -12.00 12.31
CA THR A 158 19.50 -11.51 12.08
C THR A 158 18.54 -12.55 12.61
N ASN A 159 17.69 -12.14 13.54
CA ASN A 159 16.73 -12.98 14.24
C ASN A 159 15.35 -12.33 14.14
N GLY A 160 14.29 -13.13 14.27
CA GLY A 160 12.90 -12.64 14.38
C GLY A 160 12.07 -12.82 13.11
N SER A 161 12.71 -13.08 11.96
CA SER A 161 12.05 -13.53 10.74
C SER A 161 11.31 -14.86 10.98
N LYS A 162 10.23 -15.07 10.23
CA LYS A 162 9.37 -16.24 10.32
C LYS A 162 9.37 -17.01 9.01
N LEU A 163 9.29 -18.33 9.11
CA LEU A 163 9.00 -19.24 8.01
C LEU A 163 7.62 -19.86 8.25
N ALA A 164 6.62 -19.39 7.50
CA ALA A 164 5.31 -20.02 7.45
C ALA A 164 5.37 -21.19 6.46
N TYR A 165 5.18 -22.41 6.97
CA TYR A 165 5.11 -23.63 6.18
C TYR A 165 3.81 -24.36 6.53
N LEU A 166 2.80 -24.20 5.68
CA LEU A 166 1.42 -24.60 5.94
C LEU A 166 1.09 -25.93 5.23
N PRO A 167 0.13 -26.71 5.75
CA PRO A 167 -0.47 -27.78 4.96
C PRO A 167 -1.23 -27.20 3.75
N PRO A 168 -1.68 -28.01 2.79
CA PRO A 168 -2.59 -27.53 1.74
C PRO A 168 -3.82 -26.86 2.36
N ASN A 169 -4.32 -25.80 1.72
CA ASN A 169 -5.43 -25.03 2.26
C ASN A 169 -6.67 -25.93 2.44
N PRO A 170 -7.16 -26.10 3.68
CA PRO A 170 -8.23 -27.05 3.98
C PRO A 170 -9.64 -26.48 3.76
N TYR A 171 -9.76 -25.25 3.26
CA TYR A 171 -11.04 -24.53 3.18
C TYR A 171 -11.65 -24.51 1.77
N ASP A 172 -11.07 -25.21 0.80
CA ASP A 172 -11.49 -25.24 -0.62
C ASP A 172 -11.44 -23.89 -1.36
N GLY A 173 -11.02 -22.81 -0.68
CA GLY A 173 -10.79 -21.48 -1.25
C GLY A 173 -9.49 -21.40 -2.05
N ASN A 174 -9.05 -20.20 -2.39
CA ASN A 174 -7.73 -19.98 -2.96
C ASN A 174 -6.68 -19.72 -1.87
N THR A 175 -5.40 -19.74 -2.25
CA THR A 175 -4.28 -19.33 -1.40
C THR A 175 -3.58 -18.15 -2.06
N VAL A 176 -3.23 -17.14 -1.27
CA VAL A 176 -2.52 -15.94 -1.74
C VAL A 176 -1.28 -15.68 -0.89
N LYS A 177 -0.18 -15.35 -1.55
CA LYS A 177 1.08 -15.02 -0.87
C LYS A 177 1.77 -13.83 -1.49
N VAL A 178 2.57 -13.14 -0.69
CA VAL A 178 3.43 -12.04 -1.16
C VAL A 178 4.75 -12.64 -1.66
N ASP A 179 5.10 -12.33 -2.90
CA ASP A 179 6.47 -12.48 -3.40
C ASP A 179 7.33 -11.39 -2.75
N ARG A 180 8.21 -11.76 -1.83
CA ARG A 180 9.03 -10.78 -1.11
C ARG A 180 10.22 -10.27 -1.96
N THR A 181 10.46 -10.84 -3.14
CA THR A 181 11.44 -10.28 -4.08
C THR A 181 10.88 -9.07 -4.81
N SER A 182 9.60 -9.10 -5.19
CA SER A 182 8.97 -8.05 -6.00
C SER A 182 7.92 -7.21 -5.26
N GLY A 183 7.36 -7.74 -4.17
CA GLY A 183 6.18 -7.21 -3.50
C GLY A 183 4.85 -7.61 -4.16
N ALA A 184 4.88 -8.29 -5.31
CA ALA A 184 3.69 -8.75 -6.01
C ALA A 184 2.95 -9.83 -5.21
N LEU A 185 1.70 -10.10 -5.61
CA LEU A 185 0.96 -11.24 -5.06
C LEU A 185 1.02 -12.43 -6.02
N LEU A 186 1.05 -13.63 -5.46
CA LEU A 186 0.77 -14.85 -6.20
C LEU A 186 -0.49 -15.50 -5.66
N VAL A 187 -1.33 -15.98 -6.56
CA VAL A 187 -2.59 -16.66 -6.24
C VAL A 187 -2.56 -18.08 -6.79
N GLN A 188 -3.06 -19.04 -6.02
CA GLN A 188 -3.26 -20.42 -6.45
C GLN A 188 -4.66 -20.88 -6.04
N ASN A 189 -5.43 -21.41 -6.98
CA ASN A 189 -6.72 -22.03 -6.68
C ASN A 189 -6.51 -23.52 -6.37
N GLU A 190 -7.02 -23.99 -5.23
CA GLU A 190 -6.84 -25.36 -4.76
C GLU A 190 -7.52 -26.40 -5.67
N THR A 191 -8.61 -26.00 -6.35
CA THR A 191 -9.32 -26.84 -7.34
C THR A 191 -8.65 -26.84 -8.72
N GLY A 192 -7.59 -26.03 -8.90
CA GLY A 192 -6.85 -25.89 -10.15
C GLY A 192 -5.75 -26.93 -10.32
N ASN A 193 -4.82 -26.64 -11.24
CA ASN A 193 -3.64 -27.47 -11.52
C ASN A 193 -2.44 -27.17 -10.59
N GLY A 194 -2.66 -26.45 -9.49
CA GLY A 194 -1.61 -26.04 -8.56
C GLY A 194 -0.61 -25.04 -9.14
N GLN A 195 -0.93 -24.29 -10.19
CA GLN A 195 -0.05 -23.23 -10.70
C GLN A 195 -0.29 -21.91 -9.97
N TRP A 196 0.80 -21.19 -9.70
CA TRP A 196 0.76 -19.84 -9.15
C TRP A 196 0.59 -18.82 -10.27
N GLU A 197 -0.47 -18.03 -10.19
CA GLU A 197 -0.66 -16.84 -11.01
C GLU A 197 -0.03 -15.63 -10.31
N LYS A 198 0.91 -14.96 -10.97
CA LYS A 198 1.44 -13.67 -10.51
C LYS A 198 0.49 -12.56 -10.92
N ILE A 199 0.10 -11.71 -9.97
CA ILE A 199 -0.78 -10.59 -10.22
C ILE A 199 -0.10 -9.27 -9.88
N ILE A 200 -0.35 -8.25 -10.70
CA ILE A 200 -0.18 -6.84 -10.33
C ILE A 200 -1.54 -6.39 -9.80
N PRO A 201 -1.74 -6.24 -8.49
CA PRO A 201 -3.04 -5.88 -7.95
C PRO A 201 -3.41 -4.47 -8.39
N PHE A 202 -4.49 -4.34 -9.16
CA PHE A 202 -4.96 -3.07 -9.68
C PHE A 202 -6.49 -3.03 -9.64
N GLY A 203 -7.03 -2.21 -8.75
CA GLY A 203 -8.45 -2.22 -8.40
C GLY A 203 -8.93 -0.92 -7.78
N TRP A 204 -10.21 -0.91 -7.44
CA TRP A 204 -10.93 0.22 -6.83
C TRP A 204 -11.66 -0.25 -5.59
N TYR A 205 -11.86 0.67 -4.65
CA TYR A 205 -12.89 0.52 -3.63
C TYR A 205 -14.27 0.48 -4.28
N ASP A 206 -15.11 -0.42 -3.81
CA ASP A 206 -16.50 -0.56 -4.21
C ASP A 206 -17.37 -0.53 -2.97
N SER A 207 -18.20 0.51 -2.82
CA SER A 207 -19.12 0.60 -1.69
C SER A 207 -20.33 -0.30 -1.92
N TYR A 208 -20.49 -1.33 -1.10
CA TYR A 208 -21.68 -2.15 -1.15
C TYR A 208 -22.89 -1.34 -0.69
N ASN A 209 -23.82 -1.09 -1.60
CA ASN A 209 -25.09 -0.46 -1.28
C ASN A 209 -26.22 -1.40 -1.72
N SER A 210 -27.04 -1.83 -0.75
CA SER A 210 -28.26 -2.62 -1.01
C SER A 210 -29.47 -1.75 -1.37
N SER A 211 -29.31 -0.41 -1.44
CA SER A 211 -30.41 0.51 -1.72
C SER A 211 -30.01 1.64 -2.69
N SER A 212 -30.94 2.00 -3.57
CA SER A 212 -30.79 2.97 -4.66
C SER A 212 -30.64 4.45 -4.20
N THR A 213 -29.88 4.73 -3.15
CA THR A 213 -29.56 6.11 -2.76
C THR A 213 -28.60 6.68 -3.80
N THR A 214 -29.08 7.68 -4.55
CA THR A 214 -28.29 8.42 -5.54
C THR A 214 -26.99 8.90 -4.89
N ALA A 215 -25.87 8.38 -5.37
CA ALA A 215 -24.54 8.77 -4.95
C ALA A 215 -24.38 10.29 -5.13
N TYR A 216 -23.73 10.98 -4.19
CA TYR A 216 -23.32 12.37 -4.42
C TYR A 216 -22.39 12.41 -5.65
N GLY A 217 -22.69 13.23 -6.67
CA GLY A 217 -21.98 13.21 -7.95
C GLY A 217 -22.51 12.21 -9.00
N SER A 218 -23.51 11.37 -8.67
CA SER A 218 -24.29 10.62 -9.66
C SER A 218 -25.06 11.61 -10.54
N GLN A 219 -24.58 11.84 -11.77
CA GLN A 219 -25.17 12.84 -12.67
C GLN A 219 -26.61 12.52 -13.11
N SER A 220 -27.14 11.31 -12.81
CA SER A 220 -28.56 10.99 -12.91
C SER A 220 -28.92 9.71 -12.16
N SER A 221 -30.20 9.47 -11.85
CA SER A 221 -30.68 8.16 -11.36
C SER A 221 -30.45 7.00 -12.34
N ASN A 222 -30.00 7.27 -13.57
CA ASN A 222 -29.63 6.28 -14.58
C ASN A 222 -28.12 6.04 -14.65
N ASP A 223 -27.34 6.61 -13.73
CA ASP A 223 -25.91 6.33 -13.66
C ASP A 223 -25.67 4.88 -13.25
N ARG A 224 -25.06 4.12 -14.15
CA ARG A 224 -24.71 2.71 -13.98
C ARG A 224 -23.82 2.46 -12.77
N ARG A 225 -23.09 3.48 -12.31
CA ARG A 225 -22.26 3.42 -11.10
C ARG A 225 -23.06 3.37 -9.80
N ASN A 226 -24.38 3.56 -9.81
CA ASN A 226 -25.20 3.42 -8.60
C ASN A 226 -25.47 1.94 -8.24
N ASP A 227 -25.35 1.02 -9.19
CA ASP A 227 -25.60 -0.41 -9.00
C ASP A 227 -24.31 -1.20 -8.81
N THR A 228 -24.25 -2.00 -7.74
CA THR A 228 -23.03 -2.68 -7.29
C THR A 228 -22.60 -3.80 -8.26
N LEU A 229 -23.55 -4.57 -8.82
CA LEU A 229 -23.22 -5.58 -9.82
C LEU A 229 -22.76 -4.96 -11.14
N THR A 230 -23.35 -3.84 -11.54
CA THR A 230 -22.91 -3.10 -12.73
C THR A 230 -21.49 -2.56 -12.55
N ARG A 231 -21.09 -2.14 -11.34
CA ARG A 231 -19.71 -1.72 -11.06
C ARG A 231 -18.71 -2.88 -11.19
N LEU A 232 -19.07 -4.11 -10.83
CA LEU A 232 -18.24 -5.30 -11.10
C LEU A 232 -18.00 -5.50 -12.60
N HIS A 233 -19.06 -5.45 -13.41
CA HIS A 233 -18.91 -5.55 -14.87
C HIS A 233 -18.05 -4.41 -15.43
N MET A 234 -18.23 -3.19 -14.92
CA MET A 234 -17.40 -2.04 -15.32
C MET A 234 -15.93 -2.20 -14.96
N ALA A 235 -15.63 -2.82 -13.82
CA ALA A 235 -14.26 -3.12 -13.40
C ALA A 235 -13.63 -4.15 -14.35
N LYS A 236 -14.34 -5.23 -14.65
CA LYS A 236 -13.88 -6.25 -15.61
C LYS A 236 -13.66 -5.68 -17.01
N ASP A 237 -14.61 -4.90 -17.52
CA ASP A 237 -14.52 -4.26 -18.85
C ASP A 237 -13.32 -3.32 -18.98
N ARG A 238 -12.80 -2.82 -17.84
CA ARG A 238 -11.62 -1.95 -17.75
C ARG A 238 -10.32 -2.68 -17.44
N GLY A 239 -10.37 -4.01 -17.35
CA GLY A 239 -9.18 -4.81 -17.07
C GLY A 239 -8.71 -4.75 -15.62
N PHE A 240 -9.52 -4.25 -14.69
CA PHE A 240 -9.20 -4.39 -13.26
C PHE A 240 -9.28 -5.86 -12.86
N ASN A 241 -8.43 -6.28 -11.93
CA ASN A 241 -8.33 -7.68 -11.51
C ASN A 241 -8.81 -7.91 -10.08
N PHE A 242 -9.08 -6.86 -9.31
CA PHE A 242 -9.74 -6.99 -8.02
C PHE A 242 -10.64 -5.78 -7.71
N VAL A 243 -11.53 -5.98 -6.74
CA VAL A 243 -12.34 -4.93 -6.12
C VAL A 243 -12.17 -4.98 -4.61
N HIS A 244 -12.07 -3.81 -3.99
CA HIS A 244 -12.02 -3.66 -2.55
C HIS A 244 -13.42 -3.35 -2.04
N ILE A 245 -14.14 -4.38 -1.65
CA ILE A 245 -15.54 -4.27 -1.27
C ILE A 245 -15.66 -3.69 0.14
N VAL A 246 -16.21 -2.47 0.23
CA VAL A 246 -16.58 -1.86 1.51
C VAL A 246 -17.96 -2.37 1.86
N PRO A 247 -18.10 -3.20 2.91
CA PRO A 247 -19.41 -3.68 3.32
C PRO A 247 -20.33 -2.53 3.75
N PRO A 248 -21.67 -2.71 3.67
CA PRO A 248 -22.62 -1.73 4.16
C PRO A 248 -22.32 -1.38 5.62
N GLY A 249 -22.00 -0.11 5.87
CA GLY A 249 -21.58 0.34 7.20
C GLY A 249 -22.71 0.31 8.23
N GLY A 250 -22.37 0.00 9.49
CA GLY A 250 -23.08 0.56 10.63
C GLY A 250 -23.60 -0.39 11.73
N PHE A 251 -23.50 -1.70 11.60
CA PHE A 251 -23.97 -2.60 12.66
C PHE A 251 -22.91 -3.63 13.03
N ASP A 252 -22.37 -3.45 14.23
CA ASP A 252 -21.74 -4.50 15.02
C ASP A 252 -22.84 -5.14 15.90
N PRO A 253 -23.06 -6.47 15.86
CA PRO A 253 -22.37 -7.45 15.03
C PRO A 253 -22.76 -7.35 13.56
N TYR A 254 -21.76 -7.62 12.72
CA TYR A 254 -21.90 -7.71 11.27
C TYR A 254 -22.65 -9.01 10.91
N THR A 255 -23.93 -9.11 11.30
CA THR A 255 -24.82 -10.18 10.87
C THR A 255 -25.65 -9.65 9.71
N PHE A 256 -25.37 -10.16 8.51
CA PHE A 256 -26.28 -9.96 7.39
C PHE A 256 -27.67 -10.52 7.75
N SER A 257 -28.74 -9.79 7.42
CA SER A 257 -30.06 -10.41 7.34
C SER A 257 -30.03 -11.48 6.25
N ASP A 258 -30.93 -12.47 6.29
CA ASP A 258 -30.99 -13.51 5.25
C ASP A 258 -31.03 -12.92 3.83
N GLU A 259 -31.74 -11.80 3.64
CA GLU A 259 -31.79 -11.08 2.37
C GLU A 259 -30.46 -10.43 1.98
N ALA A 260 -29.78 -9.76 2.93
CA ALA A 260 -28.48 -9.14 2.66
C ALA A 260 -27.39 -10.19 2.41
N THR A 261 -27.46 -11.35 3.07
CA THR A 261 -26.58 -12.49 2.80
C THR A 261 -26.75 -12.96 1.36
N VAL A 262 -27.99 -13.20 0.90
CA VAL A 262 -28.24 -13.66 -0.47
C VAL A 262 -27.70 -12.67 -1.52
N GLN A 263 -27.89 -11.37 -1.31
CA GLN A 263 -27.39 -10.34 -2.23
C GLN A 263 -25.86 -10.25 -2.20
N PHE A 264 -25.24 -10.41 -1.03
CA PHE A 264 -23.78 -10.39 -0.93
C PHE A 264 -23.16 -11.64 -1.55
N GLU A 265 -23.78 -12.81 -1.40
CA GLU A 265 -23.40 -14.04 -2.10
C GLU A 265 -23.51 -13.88 -3.62
N GLU A 266 -24.57 -13.24 -4.12
CA GLU A 266 -24.70 -12.91 -5.54
C GLU A 266 -23.57 -12.00 -6.02
N TYR A 267 -23.17 -11.02 -5.21
CA TYR A 267 -22.03 -10.16 -5.51
C TYR A 267 -20.71 -10.94 -5.59
N LEU A 268 -20.42 -11.78 -4.59
CA LEU A 268 -19.21 -12.60 -4.56
C LEU A 268 -19.15 -13.56 -5.76
N ALA A 269 -20.26 -14.26 -6.04
CA ALA A 269 -20.37 -15.17 -7.18
C ALA A 269 -20.24 -14.43 -8.52
N THR A 270 -20.79 -13.22 -8.64
CA THR A 270 -20.65 -12.39 -9.84
C THR A 270 -19.20 -11.98 -10.04
N ALA A 271 -18.52 -11.50 -8.99
CA ALA A 271 -17.11 -11.13 -9.04
C ALA A 271 -16.24 -12.33 -9.46
N GLU A 272 -16.48 -13.50 -8.87
CA GLU A 272 -15.80 -14.76 -9.24
C GLU A 272 -16.02 -15.08 -10.72
N SER A 273 -17.26 -15.02 -11.21
CA SER A 273 -17.59 -15.32 -12.62
C SER A 273 -16.91 -14.38 -13.62
N LEU A 274 -16.56 -13.16 -13.19
CA LEU A 274 -15.83 -12.18 -13.97
C LEU A 274 -14.31 -12.34 -13.85
N GLY A 275 -13.82 -13.21 -12.96
CA GLY A 275 -12.42 -13.34 -12.61
C GLY A 275 -11.88 -12.12 -11.89
N LEU A 276 -12.71 -11.51 -11.02
CA LEU A 276 -12.30 -10.44 -10.12
C LEU A 276 -12.06 -11.02 -8.73
N TYR A 277 -10.89 -10.70 -8.17
CA TYR A 277 -10.59 -10.99 -6.78
C TYR A 277 -11.20 -9.96 -5.82
N ILE A 278 -11.33 -10.34 -4.56
CA ILE A 278 -11.94 -9.54 -3.49
C ILE A 278 -10.88 -9.19 -2.45
N MET A 279 -10.67 -7.90 -2.23
CA MET A 279 -10.06 -7.39 -1.01
C MET A 279 -11.20 -7.09 -0.04
N TYR A 280 -11.34 -7.91 1.00
CA TYR A 280 -12.51 -7.83 1.90
C TYR A 280 -12.24 -6.89 3.07
N ASP A 281 -13.08 -5.87 3.21
CA ASP A 281 -12.92 -4.76 4.14
C ASP A 281 -13.65 -4.99 5.46
N MET A 282 -12.92 -4.89 6.58
CA MET A 282 -13.46 -4.99 7.94
C MET A 282 -13.38 -3.68 8.73
N ARG A 283 -13.16 -2.53 8.07
CA ARG A 283 -12.89 -1.23 8.72
C ARG A 283 -13.88 -0.83 9.81
N ASN A 284 -15.13 -1.25 9.66
CA ASN A 284 -16.21 -0.90 10.59
C ASN A 284 -16.32 -1.84 11.80
N SER A 285 -15.55 -2.94 11.84
CA SER A 285 -15.75 -4.02 12.83
C SER A 285 -14.48 -4.68 13.35
N PHE A 286 -13.29 -4.31 12.86
CA PHE A 286 -12.03 -4.95 13.24
C PHE A 286 -11.68 -4.84 14.74
N LEU A 287 -12.25 -3.85 15.44
CA LEU A 287 -12.12 -3.70 16.90
C LEU A 287 -12.87 -4.79 17.68
N ASN A 288 -13.91 -5.39 17.09
CA ASN A 288 -14.63 -6.51 17.68
C ASN A 288 -14.11 -7.83 17.11
N LEU A 289 -13.21 -8.47 17.85
CA LEU A 289 -12.60 -9.75 17.45
C LEU A 289 -13.62 -10.88 17.21
N SER A 290 -14.79 -10.87 17.87
CA SER A 290 -15.85 -11.85 17.57
C SER A 290 -16.48 -11.61 16.20
N SER A 291 -16.59 -10.35 15.77
CA SER A 291 -17.06 -9.99 14.42
C SER A 291 -16.03 -10.36 13.35
N VAL A 292 -14.73 -10.14 13.64
CA VAL A 292 -13.63 -10.58 12.77
C VAL A 292 -13.66 -12.10 12.59
N GLU A 293 -13.78 -12.86 13.69
CA GLU A 293 -13.85 -14.32 13.63
C GLU A 293 -15.01 -14.84 12.78
N TYR A 294 -16.20 -14.23 12.95
CA TYR A 294 -17.37 -14.59 12.15
C TYR A 294 -17.12 -14.37 10.65
N GLN A 295 -16.64 -13.18 10.27
CA GLN A 295 -16.44 -12.82 8.86
C GLN A 295 -15.36 -13.67 8.18
N ILE A 296 -14.24 -13.95 8.87
CA ILE A 296 -13.18 -14.80 8.32
C ILE A 296 -13.69 -16.22 8.09
N ASN A 297 -14.40 -16.80 9.06
CA ASN A 297 -14.93 -18.16 8.91
C ASN A 297 -16.03 -18.27 7.86
N TYR A 298 -16.76 -17.18 7.61
CA TYR A 298 -17.75 -17.11 6.54
C TYR A 298 -17.09 -17.03 5.16
N LEU A 299 -16.00 -16.28 5.01
CA LEU A 299 -15.48 -15.90 3.68
C LEU A 299 -14.23 -16.66 3.22
N LYS A 300 -13.42 -17.24 4.11
CA LYS A 300 -12.12 -17.85 3.75
C LYS A 300 -12.20 -19.04 2.77
N SER A 301 -13.38 -19.64 2.61
CA SER A 301 -13.62 -20.71 1.62
C SER A 301 -13.99 -20.20 0.24
N HIS A 302 -14.19 -18.89 0.05
CA HIS A 302 -14.47 -18.34 -1.27
C HIS A 302 -13.21 -18.38 -2.15
N PRO A 303 -13.32 -18.77 -3.43
CA PRO A 303 -12.17 -19.02 -4.29
C PRO A 303 -11.55 -17.74 -4.91
N ASN A 304 -12.12 -16.57 -4.62
CA ASN A 304 -11.67 -15.30 -5.16
C ASN A 304 -11.28 -14.28 -4.07
N ILE A 305 -10.96 -14.70 -2.85
CA ILE A 305 -10.42 -13.79 -1.83
C ILE A 305 -8.97 -13.47 -2.15
N LEU A 306 -8.64 -12.18 -2.35
CA LEU A 306 -7.26 -11.77 -2.57
C LEU A 306 -6.50 -11.61 -1.26
N LEU A 307 -7.11 -10.85 -0.35
CA LEU A 307 -6.51 -10.44 0.91
C LEU A 307 -7.57 -9.84 1.84
N TRP A 308 -7.24 -9.80 3.12
CA TRP A 308 -8.06 -9.15 4.14
C TRP A 308 -7.64 -7.71 4.34
N TYR A 309 -8.60 -6.80 4.53
CA TYR A 309 -8.35 -5.41 4.90
C TYR A 309 -8.95 -5.14 6.28
N THR A 310 -8.11 -4.78 7.24
CA THR A 310 -8.55 -4.64 8.64
C THR A 310 -9.10 -3.25 8.92
N ALA A 311 -8.34 -2.21 8.61
CA ALA A 311 -8.60 -0.87 9.10
C ALA A 311 -8.39 0.21 8.05
N ASP A 312 -9.26 1.21 8.13
CA ASP A 312 -9.23 2.42 7.32
C ASP A 312 -8.74 3.58 8.18
N GLU A 313 -7.49 4.00 7.95
CA GLU A 313 -6.85 5.13 8.65
C GLU A 313 -6.89 4.99 10.19
N PRO A 314 -6.49 3.84 10.78
CA PRO A 314 -6.56 3.63 12.24
C PRO A 314 -5.67 4.61 13.01
N ASP A 315 -4.61 5.10 12.36
CA ASP A 315 -3.70 6.14 12.83
C ASP A 315 -4.37 7.51 12.89
N GLY A 316 -5.17 7.85 11.88
CA GLY A 316 -5.98 9.06 11.83
C GLY A 316 -7.08 9.04 12.89
N GLN A 317 -7.84 7.94 12.95
CA GLN A 317 -8.92 7.72 13.92
C GLN A 317 -8.43 7.55 15.36
N GLN A 318 -7.12 7.34 15.56
CA GLN A 318 -6.51 7.07 16.86
C GLN A 318 -7.15 5.89 17.58
N ASN A 319 -7.38 4.81 16.83
CA ASN A 319 -7.81 3.55 17.43
C ASN A 319 -6.75 3.05 18.43
N PRO A 320 -7.09 2.13 19.35
CA PRO A 320 -6.10 1.59 20.28
C PRO A 320 -4.86 1.06 19.54
N LEU A 321 -3.65 1.38 20.01
CA LEU A 321 -2.39 1.08 19.31
C LEU A 321 -2.18 -0.41 18.99
N ASN A 322 -2.79 -1.30 19.76
CA ASN A 322 -2.69 -2.75 19.56
C ASN A 322 -3.85 -3.35 18.74
N ALA A 323 -4.81 -2.53 18.31
CA ALA A 323 -6.03 -3.03 17.68
C ALA A 323 -5.77 -3.72 16.32
N THR A 324 -4.93 -3.12 15.49
CA THR A 324 -4.56 -3.68 14.17
C THR A 324 -3.80 -5.00 14.37
N GLN A 325 -2.85 -5.06 15.30
CA GLN A 325 -2.12 -6.28 15.66
C GLN A 325 -3.03 -7.39 16.17
N GLN A 326 -4.02 -7.06 17.02
CA GLN A 326 -4.97 -8.05 17.55
C GLN A 326 -5.82 -8.67 16.43
N ALA A 327 -6.35 -7.84 15.52
CA ALA A 327 -7.10 -8.32 14.36
C ALA A 327 -6.21 -9.17 13.44
N TYR A 328 -5.01 -8.68 13.10
CA TYR A 328 -4.02 -9.39 12.30
C TYR A 328 -3.68 -10.78 12.85
N THR A 329 -3.43 -10.87 14.17
CA THR A 329 -3.09 -12.12 14.84
C THR A 329 -4.24 -13.12 14.77
N LEU A 330 -5.47 -12.66 14.99
CA LEU A 330 -6.66 -13.50 14.90
C LEU A 330 -6.89 -14.01 13.47
N ILE A 331 -6.78 -13.14 12.47
CA ILE A 331 -6.96 -13.51 11.05
C ILE A 331 -5.94 -14.58 10.65
N ASN A 332 -4.67 -14.40 10.98
CA ASN A 332 -3.62 -15.40 10.71
C ASN A 332 -3.86 -16.73 11.43
N THR A 333 -4.50 -16.72 12.60
CA THR A 333 -4.85 -17.94 13.34
C THR A 333 -6.00 -18.70 12.68
N LEU A 334 -6.97 -17.98 12.10
CA LEU A 334 -8.20 -18.54 11.52
C LEU A 334 -8.06 -18.96 10.04
N ASP A 335 -7.24 -18.22 9.29
CA ASP A 335 -7.02 -18.42 7.87
C ASP A 335 -5.55 -18.77 7.60
N GLY A 336 -4.65 -17.79 7.65
CA GLY A 336 -3.22 -17.98 7.41
C GLY A 336 -2.82 -18.19 5.94
N TYR A 337 -3.79 -18.34 5.03
CA TYR A 337 -3.57 -18.53 3.59
C TYR A 337 -3.71 -17.26 2.74
N HIS A 338 -4.06 -16.13 3.36
CA HIS A 338 -4.21 -14.83 2.69
C HIS A 338 -3.46 -13.71 3.43
N PRO A 339 -2.86 -12.75 2.72
CA PRO A 339 -2.26 -11.57 3.34
C PRO A 339 -3.29 -10.68 4.03
N VAL A 340 -2.84 -9.91 5.02
CA VAL A 340 -3.62 -8.89 5.70
C VAL A 340 -3.10 -7.50 5.34
N SER A 341 -3.98 -6.53 5.19
CA SER A 341 -3.65 -5.16 4.81
C SER A 341 -4.45 -4.12 5.61
N LEU A 342 -4.03 -2.87 5.48
CA LEU A 342 -4.70 -1.67 5.99
C LEU A 342 -4.17 -0.44 5.25
N VAL A 343 -4.86 0.70 5.36
CA VAL A 343 -4.37 2.00 4.86
C VAL A 343 -3.96 2.91 6.02
N LEU A 344 -2.90 3.69 5.83
CA LEU A 344 -2.45 4.73 6.76
C LEU A 344 -2.54 6.12 6.11
N ASN A 345 -3.14 7.06 6.84
CA ASN A 345 -3.31 8.46 6.39
C ASN A 345 -2.37 9.45 7.08
N CYS A 346 -1.90 9.14 8.28
CA CYS A 346 -0.94 9.99 8.97
C CYS A 346 0.45 9.85 8.36
N GLU A 347 1.27 10.91 8.47
CA GLU A 347 2.61 10.87 7.92
C GLU A 347 3.47 9.80 8.61
N ASN A 348 3.51 9.83 9.94
CA ASN A 348 4.33 8.93 10.76
C ASN A 348 3.81 8.71 12.18
N TYR A 349 2.53 9.02 12.44
CA TYR A 349 1.93 8.88 13.77
C TYR A 349 1.72 7.40 14.12
N TYR A 350 2.48 6.89 15.10
CA TYR A 350 2.53 5.49 15.53
C TYR A 350 2.58 4.50 14.35
N TYR A 351 3.39 4.84 13.34
CA TYR A 351 3.50 4.07 12.10
C TYR A 351 3.83 2.59 12.32
N ALA A 352 4.69 2.31 13.32
CA ALA A 352 5.09 0.94 13.63
C ALA A 352 3.93 0.13 14.21
N GLU A 353 3.26 0.67 15.22
CA GLU A 353 2.17 0.02 15.93
C GLU A 353 0.94 -0.17 15.04
N TYR A 354 0.57 0.84 14.25
CA TYR A 354 -0.58 0.73 13.36
C TYR A 354 -0.28 -0.13 12.14
N GLY A 355 0.86 0.09 11.46
CA GLY A 355 1.18 -0.55 10.18
C GLY A 355 2.01 -1.83 10.31
N LEU A 356 3.21 -1.73 10.90
CA LEU A 356 4.19 -2.83 10.88
C LEU A 356 3.71 -4.04 11.69
N ASP A 357 3.01 -3.82 12.81
CA ASP A 357 2.50 -4.88 13.68
C ASP A 357 1.16 -5.46 13.20
N GLY A 358 0.45 -4.77 12.30
CA GLY A 358 -0.95 -5.04 11.96
C GLY A 358 -1.26 -5.48 10.53
N ALA A 359 -0.28 -5.48 9.61
CA ALA A 359 -0.53 -5.80 8.21
C ALA A 359 0.69 -6.34 7.47
N ASP A 360 0.49 -7.26 6.52
CA ASP A 360 1.50 -7.67 5.54
C ASP A 360 1.69 -6.63 4.44
N ILE A 361 0.65 -5.89 4.07
CA ILE A 361 0.66 -4.89 3.00
C ILE A 361 0.19 -3.55 3.57
N ILE A 362 0.97 -2.50 3.35
CA ILE A 362 0.64 -1.15 3.82
C ILE A 362 0.16 -0.32 2.63
N LEU A 363 -1.10 0.10 2.67
CA LEU A 363 -1.64 1.05 1.70
C LEU A 363 -1.40 2.48 2.22
N VAL A 364 -1.21 3.42 1.31
CA VAL A 364 -1.15 4.85 1.64
C VAL A 364 -2.09 5.64 0.74
N ASP A 365 -2.81 6.60 1.30
CA ASP A 365 -3.84 7.40 0.62
C ASP A 365 -3.59 8.93 0.64
N PRO A 366 -2.39 9.39 0.22
CA PRO A 366 -2.17 10.81 0.06
C PRO A 366 -3.07 11.32 -1.07
N TYR A 367 -4.06 12.16 -0.76
CA TYR A 367 -4.97 12.76 -1.74
C TYR A 367 -4.62 14.25 -1.99
N PRO A 368 -3.63 14.56 -2.84
CA PRO A 368 -3.10 15.92 -2.96
C PRO A 368 -3.85 16.82 -3.94
N ILE A 369 -4.65 16.27 -4.85
CA ILE A 369 -5.18 17.01 -6.00
C ILE A 369 -6.24 18.01 -5.53
N ALA A 370 -5.99 19.28 -5.82
CA ALA A 370 -6.83 20.40 -5.40
C ALA A 370 -7.08 20.43 -3.89
N LEU A 371 -6.08 20.02 -3.11
CA LEU A 371 -6.03 20.17 -1.67
C LEU A 371 -5.39 21.50 -1.29
N ASN A 372 -5.85 22.12 -0.19
CA ASN A 372 -5.12 23.19 0.47
C ASN A 372 -4.47 22.66 1.75
N GLY A 373 -3.16 22.38 1.68
CA GLY A 373 -2.40 21.84 2.81
C GLY A 373 -2.30 22.75 4.04
N GLY A 374 -2.55 24.06 3.90
CA GLY A 374 -2.47 25.03 5.01
C GLY A 374 -3.81 25.43 5.60
N TRP A 375 -4.93 24.94 5.04
CA TRP A 375 -6.27 25.32 5.50
C TRP A 375 -7.29 24.20 5.29
N SER A 376 -7.96 23.81 6.37
CA SER A 376 -9.07 22.86 6.33
C SER A 376 -10.34 23.58 5.88
N LYS A 377 -10.79 23.29 4.66
CA LYS A 377 -12.09 23.74 4.17
C LYS A 377 -13.24 23.17 5.00
N ARG A 378 -13.19 21.87 5.32
CA ARG A 378 -14.22 21.15 6.09
C ARG A 378 -14.42 21.73 7.48
N TYR A 379 -13.32 21.95 8.19
CA TYR A 379 -13.37 22.38 9.58
C TYR A 379 -13.22 23.88 9.75
N ASN A 380 -12.88 24.62 8.69
CA ASN A 380 -12.64 26.06 8.72
C ASN A 380 -11.58 26.45 9.75
N THR A 381 -10.46 25.74 9.72
CA THR A 381 -9.31 25.87 10.62
C THR A 381 -8.01 25.90 9.80
N HIS A 382 -6.96 26.54 10.32
CA HIS A 382 -5.63 26.43 9.72
C HIS A 382 -5.07 25.02 9.93
N VAL A 383 -4.10 24.63 9.10
CA VAL A 383 -3.41 23.34 9.20
C VAL A 383 -1.91 23.59 9.24
N ASP A 384 -1.26 22.99 10.23
CA ASP A 384 0.18 23.00 10.42
C ASP A 384 0.65 21.64 10.99
N GLU A 385 1.90 21.58 11.44
CA GLU A 385 2.53 20.35 11.93
C GLU A 385 1.87 19.79 13.20
N ASP A 386 1.17 20.63 13.98
CA ASP A 386 0.63 20.30 15.30
C ASP A 386 -0.88 20.56 15.43
N TYR A 387 -1.51 21.14 14.41
CA TYR A 387 -2.93 21.48 14.41
C TYR A 387 -3.60 21.30 13.05
N GLY A 388 -4.89 20.99 13.07
CA GLY A 388 -5.73 20.93 11.89
C GLY A 388 -5.78 19.55 11.23
N CYS A 389 -6.77 19.38 10.35
CA CYS A 389 -6.93 18.20 9.50
C CYS A 389 -7.45 18.64 8.12
N SER A 390 -6.70 18.31 7.07
CA SER A 390 -7.03 18.59 5.67
C SER A 390 -7.24 17.31 4.86
N GLY A 391 -7.42 16.14 5.50
CA GLY A 391 -7.58 14.86 4.83
C GLY A 391 -6.26 14.21 4.35
N CYS A 392 -5.12 14.86 4.58
CA CYS A 392 -3.79 14.33 4.29
C CYS A 392 -2.80 14.99 5.25
N ASP A 393 -2.27 14.20 6.20
CA ASP A 393 -1.42 14.74 7.27
C ASP A 393 -0.09 15.30 6.72
N ASN A 394 0.20 16.56 7.08
CA ASN A 394 1.37 17.34 6.66
C ASN A 394 1.54 17.52 5.14
N CYS A 395 0.50 17.27 4.35
CA CYS A 395 0.53 17.40 2.90
C CYS A 395 0.43 18.86 2.44
N ARG A 396 1.00 19.17 1.28
CA ARG A 396 1.01 20.50 0.66
C ARG A 396 -0.10 20.71 -0.37
N GLY A 397 -0.67 19.63 -0.89
CA GLY A 397 -1.61 19.62 -2.00
C GLY A 397 -0.93 19.55 -3.37
N THR A 398 0.11 18.73 -3.48
CA THR A 398 0.88 18.52 -4.72
C THR A 398 1.24 17.05 -4.91
N PHE A 399 1.61 16.65 -6.13
CA PHE A 399 2.08 15.28 -6.40
C PHE A 399 3.29 14.85 -5.56
N TYR A 400 4.06 15.81 -5.03
CA TYR A 400 5.15 15.53 -4.09
C TYR A 400 4.66 14.83 -2.81
N ASP A 401 3.44 15.10 -2.35
CA ASP A 401 2.90 14.46 -1.15
C ASP A 401 2.74 12.95 -1.36
N GLN A 402 2.39 12.53 -2.59
CA GLN A 402 2.31 11.12 -2.94
C GLN A 402 3.69 10.45 -2.92
N ILE A 403 4.67 11.11 -3.50
CA ILE A 403 6.06 10.64 -3.53
C ILE A 403 6.60 10.47 -2.12
N GLU A 404 6.50 11.53 -1.31
CA GLU A 404 6.97 11.50 0.07
C GLU A 404 6.25 10.41 0.86
N ARG A 405 4.94 10.23 0.68
CA ARG A 405 4.23 9.18 1.42
C ARG A 405 4.67 7.77 1.02
N MET A 406 4.86 7.52 -0.28
CA MET A 406 5.36 6.23 -0.79
C MET A 406 6.79 5.97 -0.29
N ASP A 407 7.70 6.90 -0.51
CA ASP A 407 9.12 6.74 -0.17
C ASP A 407 9.32 6.67 1.34
N SER A 408 8.64 7.50 2.12
CA SER A 408 8.77 7.49 3.57
C SER A 408 8.15 6.25 4.21
N SER A 409 7.02 5.73 3.71
CA SER A 409 6.47 4.44 4.18
C SER A 409 7.45 3.29 3.94
N ARG A 410 7.98 3.17 2.72
CA ARG A 410 8.97 2.15 2.37
C ARG A 410 10.26 2.31 3.17
N ASN A 411 10.72 3.55 3.38
CA ASN A 411 11.90 3.85 4.17
C ASN A 411 11.72 3.49 5.64
N ARG A 412 10.57 3.82 6.26
CA ARG A 412 10.27 3.44 7.66
C ARG A 412 10.18 1.93 7.83
N ALA A 413 9.56 1.23 6.87
CA ALA A 413 9.58 -0.23 6.85
C ALA A 413 11.02 -0.76 6.76
N ARG A 414 11.88 -0.20 5.91
CA ARG A 414 13.31 -0.55 5.83
C ARG A 414 14.05 -0.30 7.14
N LEU A 415 13.89 0.88 7.73
CA LEU A 415 14.53 1.25 9.00
C LEU A 415 14.14 0.31 10.14
N ALA A 416 12.93 -0.23 10.10
CA ALA A 416 12.44 -1.24 11.04
C ALA A 416 12.79 -2.69 10.66
N GLY A 417 13.57 -2.94 9.60
CA GLY A 417 13.97 -4.29 9.17
C GLY A 417 12.88 -5.05 8.40
N HIS A 418 11.89 -4.34 7.86
CA HIS A 418 10.70 -4.88 7.21
C HIS A 418 10.60 -4.55 5.71
N TYR A 419 11.70 -4.12 5.07
CA TYR A 419 11.73 -3.74 3.65
C TYR A 419 11.12 -4.81 2.73
N ARG A 420 11.50 -6.08 2.94
CA ARG A 420 11.03 -7.22 2.16
C ARG A 420 9.65 -7.74 2.56
N THR A 421 9.13 -7.35 3.72
CA THR A 421 7.93 -7.97 4.31
C THR A 421 6.72 -7.05 4.34
N LYS A 422 6.88 -5.78 3.98
CA LYS A 422 5.80 -4.78 4.00
C LYS A 422 5.78 -4.01 2.67
N PRO A 423 5.40 -4.66 1.56
CA PRO A 423 5.17 -3.95 0.31
C PRO A 423 4.17 -2.81 0.53
N THR A 424 4.42 -1.67 -0.14
CA THR A 424 3.58 -0.49 -0.07
C THR A 424 2.72 -0.38 -1.33
N TRP A 425 1.44 -0.14 -1.15
CA TRP A 425 0.46 0.07 -2.22
C TRP A 425 -0.03 1.51 -2.19
N ILE A 426 -0.41 2.04 -3.35
CA ILE A 426 -1.00 3.36 -3.46
C ILE A 426 -2.53 3.28 -3.50
N VAL A 427 -3.18 4.21 -2.80
CA VAL A 427 -4.60 4.53 -2.90
C VAL A 427 -4.67 5.95 -3.48
N PRO A 428 -4.70 6.13 -4.81
CA PRO A 428 -4.68 7.46 -5.37
C PRO A 428 -6.06 8.12 -5.31
N GLN A 429 -6.06 9.45 -5.36
CA GLN A 429 -7.28 10.25 -5.41
C GLN A 429 -7.94 10.04 -6.77
N ALA A 430 -9.04 9.29 -6.81
CA ALA A 430 -9.80 9.02 -8.03
C ALA A 430 -11.32 9.17 -7.83
N PHE A 431 -11.75 10.13 -7.02
CA PHE A 431 -13.15 10.33 -6.65
C PHE A 431 -13.59 11.79 -6.69
N ASP A 432 -14.89 11.99 -6.88
CA ASP A 432 -15.57 13.27 -6.66
C ASP A 432 -16.30 13.25 -5.32
N ASP A 433 -15.79 13.98 -4.33
CA ASP A 433 -16.48 14.21 -3.05
C ASP A 433 -17.53 15.33 -3.17
N GLY A 434 -17.77 15.82 -4.39
CA GLY A 434 -18.53 17.02 -4.78
C GLY A 434 -18.25 18.21 -3.88
N GLN A 435 -16.99 18.40 -3.54
CA GLN A 435 -16.44 19.53 -2.81
C GLN A 435 -17.01 19.66 -1.39
N GLN A 436 -17.37 18.56 -0.73
CA GLN A 436 -17.93 18.60 0.62
C GLN A 436 -16.88 18.50 1.72
N GLU A 437 -15.78 17.81 1.47
CA GLU A 437 -14.78 17.54 2.50
C GLU A 437 -13.60 18.49 2.37
N PHE A 438 -12.50 18.04 1.80
CA PHE A 438 -11.23 18.75 1.80
C PHE A 438 -10.83 19.30 0.44
N TRP A 439 -11.29 18.66 -0.64
CA TRP A 439 -10.84 18.97 -2.00
C TRP A 439 -11.74 20.00 -2.68
N TYR A 440 -11.15 20.83 -3.53
CA TYR A 440 -11.86 21.88 -4.27
C TYR A 440 -12.38 21.42 -5.63
N ARG A 441 -11.92 20.26 -6.13
CA ARG A 441 -12.41 19.64 -7.36
C ARG A 441 -12.01 18.17 -7.41
N VAL A 442 -12.70 17.44 -8.28
CA VAL A 442 -12.30 16.11 -8.73
C VAL A 442 -10.98 16.16 -9.53
N PRO A 443 -10.14 15.12 -9.45
CA PRO A 443 -9.01 14.94 -10.36
C PRO A 443 -9.46 14.73 -11.82
N THR A 444 -8.57 15.03 -12.75
CA THR A 444 -8.69 14.68 -14.18
C THR A 444 -8.11 13.30 -14.46
N GLY A 445 -8.47 12.67 -15.58
CA GLY A 445 -7.89 11.40 -15.99
C GLY A 445 -6.36 11.46 -16.16
N ASP A 446 -5.83 12.57 -16.68
CA ASP A 446 -4.39 12.81 -16.77
C ASP A 446 -3.71 12.84 -15.40
N GLU A 447 -4.36 13.41 -14.38
CA GLU A 447 -3.84 13.41 -13.00
C GLU A 447 -3.87 12.01 -12.38
N GLU A 448 -4.89 11.19 -12.69
CA GLU A 448 -4.90 9.78 -12.29
C GLU A 448 -3.73 9.02 -12.93
N ALA A 449 -3.51 9.17 -14.23
CA ALA A 449 -2.40 8.49 -14.91
C ALA A 449 -1.05 8.88 -14.30
N VAL A 450 -0.88 10.17 -13.98
CA VAL A 450 0.30 10.68 -13.27
C VAL A 450 0.42 10.05 -11.89
N GLN A 451 -0.64 10.05 -11.06
CA GLN A 451 -0.61 9.43 -9.73
C GLN A 451 -0.19 7.96 -9.82
N THR A 452 -0.78 7.22 -10.76
CA THR A 452 -0.49 5.80 -10.95
C THR A 452 0.96 5.58 -11.34
N VAL A 453 1.45 6.13 -12.46
CA VAL A 453 2.82 5.91 -12.94
C VAL A 453 3.86 6.40 -11.93
N LEU A 454 3.59 7.53 -11.27
CA LEU A 454 4.47 8.07 -10.24
C LEU A 454 4.60 7.11 -9.05
N ALA A 455 3.51 6.51 -8.58
CA ALA A 455 3.59 5.52 -7.50
C ALA A 455 4.47 4.31 -7.87
N TRP A 456 4.38 3.83 -9.11
CA TRP A 456 5.22 2.75 -9.62
C TRP A 456 6.70 3.14 -9.72
N ASN A 457 7.00 4.37 -10.17
CA ASN A 457 8.35 4.90 -10.14
C ASN A 457 8.95 4.89 -8.72
N HIS A 458 8.13 5.11 -7.70
CA HIS A 458 8.51 5.09 -6.29
C HIS A 458 8.34 3.72 -5.59
N GLY A 459 8.14 2.66 -6.37
CA GLY A 459 8.15 1.27 -5.87
C GLY A 459 6.85 0.79 -5.24
N ALA A 460 5.71 1.32 -5.68
CA ALA A 460 4.41 0.70 -5.40
C ALA A 460 4.38 -0.76 -5.90
N ALA A 461 3.74 -1.63 -5.12
CA ALA A 461 3.51 -3.03 -5.48
C ALA A 461 2.05 -3.33 -5.86
N GLY A 462 1.17 -2.33 -5.76
CA GLY A 462 -0.25 -2.45 -6.09
C GLY A 462 -0.95 -1.09 -6.03
N HIS A 463 -2.17 -1.07 -6.57
CA HIS A 463 -2.98 0.12 -6.77
C HIS A 463 -4.44 -0.16 -6.38
N CYS A 464 -4.99 0.63 -5.47
CA CYS A 464 -6.38 0.51 -5.02
C CYS A 464 -7.05 1.89 -4.88
N ALA A 465 -7.66 2.46 -5.91
CA ALA A 465 -8.17 3.84 -5.79
C ALA A 465 -9.53 3.93 -5.09
N TRP A 466 -9.68 4.95 -4.24
CA TRP A 466 -10.94 5.32 -3.61
C TRP A 466 -11.74 6.24 -4.54
N ASN A 467 -13.02 6.01 -4.84
CA ASN A 467 -13.70 4.73 -4.97
C ASN A 467 -14.53 4.75 -6.28
N SER A 468 -14.95 3.59 -6.77
CA SER A 468 -15.57 3.44 -8.10
C SER A 468 -16.95 4.10 -8.24
N GLN A 469 -17.69 4.26 -7.14
CA GLN A 469 -19.01 4.90 -7.13
C GLN A 469 -18.91 6.40 -7.46
N TYR A 470 -17.84 7.06 -6.98
CA TYR A 470 -17.61 8.49 -7.14
C TYR A 470 -16.59 8.85 -8.23
N ALA A 471 -15.94 7.86 -8.84
CA ALA A 471 -14.94 8.06 -9.91
C ALA A 471 -15.58 8.44 -11.25
N THR A 472 -15.18 9.56 -11.85
CA THR A 472 -15.62 9.94 -13.21
C THR A 472 -15.17 8.92 -14.26
N LEU A 473 -15.84 8.88 -15.42
CA LEU A 473 -15.47 7.98 -16.52
C LEU A 473 -14.05 8.25 -17.04
N ASP A 474 -13.61 9.51 -17.03
CA ASP A 474 -12.27 9.89 -17.48
C ASP A 474 -11.17 9.30 -16.58
N LEU A 475 -11.37 9.33 -15.25
CA LEU A 475 -10.49 8.69 -14.27
C LEU A 475 -10.42 7.18 -14.51
N LEU A 476 -11.58 6.52 -14.63
CA LEU A 476 -11.63 5.07 -14.84
C LEU A 476 -11.00 4.64 -16.18
N ASN A 477 -11.09 5.47 -17.22
CA ASN A 477 -10.53 5.15 -18.52
C ASN A 477 -9.00 5.32 -18.56
N ASN A 478 -8.45 6.35 -17.91
CA ASN A 478 -6.99 6.54 -17.82
C ASN A 478 -6.35 5.47 -16.93
N ALA A 479 -7.01 5.12 -15.82
CA ALA A 479 -6.63 4.00 -14.98
C ALA A 479 -6.53 2.70 -15.77
N SER A 480 -7.59 2.39 -16.53
CA SER A 480 -7.64 1.21 -17.40
C SER A 480 -6.51 1.21 -18.43
N PHE A 481 -6.24 2.36 -19.04
CA PHE A 481 -5.17 2.52 -20.01
C PHE A 481 -3.79 2.19 -19.40
N ILE A 482 -3.48 2.76 -18.24
CA ILE A 482 -2.20 2.52 -17.55
C ILE A 482 -2.12 1.08 -17.02
N ALA A 483 -3.20 0.54 -16.43
CA ALA A 483 -3.25 -0.83 -15.93
C ALA A 483 -2.85 -1.86 -17.00
N ASN A 484 -3.41 -1.73 -18.21
CA ASN A 484 -3.08 -2.62 -19.33
C ASN A 484 -1.59 -2.58 -19.69
N HIS A 485 -0.96 -1.40 -19.65
CA HIS A 485 0.47 -1.29 -19.87
C HIS A 485 1.29 -1.90 -18.72
N LEU A 486 0.88 -1.72 -17.47
CA LEU A 486 1.56 -2.35 -16.33
C LEU A 486 1.51 -3.88 -16.44
N TYR A 487 0.35 -4.45 -16.76
CA TYR A 487 0.20 -5.90 -16.93
C TYR A 487 1.08 -6.44 -18.07
N ALA A 488 1.09 -5.76 -19.21
CA ALA A 488 1.90 -6.14 -20.36
C ALA A 488 3.41 -6.10 -20.06
N GLN A 489 3.83 -5.31 -19.07
CA GLN A 489 5.23 -5.14 -18.68
C GLN A 489 5.59 -5.84 -17.35
N SER A 490 4.81 -6.84 -16.93
CA SER A 490 5.03 -7.59 -15.68
C SER A 490 6.44 -8.20 -15.55
N ARG A 491 7.08 -8.60 -16.67
CA ARG A 491 8.48 -9.09 -16.67
C ARG A 491 9.49 -8.06 -16.15
N PHE A 492 9.19 -6.77 -16.29
CA PHE A 492 10.04 -5.70 -15.74
C PHE A 492 9.61 -5.36 -14.31
N LEU A 493 8.30 -5.17 -14.12
CA LEU A 493 7.74 -4.62 -12.88
C LEU A 493 7.68 -5.63 -11.73
N ILE A 494 7.59 -6.93 -12.05
CA ILE A 494 7.59 -8.03 -11.07
C ILE A 494 8.93 -8.77 -11.15
N ASP A 495 9.22 -9.42 -12.28
CA ASP A 495 10.35 -10.37 -12.34
C ASP A 495 11.71 -9.69 -12.19
N ALA A 496 11.77 -8.39 -12.47
CA ALA A 496 12.96 -7.56 -12.32
C ALA A 496 12.71 -6.32 -11.45
N ALA A 497 11.79 -6.41 -10.48
CA ALA A 497 11.48 -5.33 -9.55
C ALA A 497 12.73 -4.77 -8.85
N ASP A 498 13.66 -5.64 -8.44
CA ASP A 498 14.93 -5.27 -7.80
C ASP A 498 15.89 -4.50 -8.74
N SER A 499 15.65 -4.52 -10.06
CA SER A 499 16.42 -3.73 -11.03
C SER A 499 15.95 -2.27 -11.13
N ARG A 500 14.88 -1.89 -10.41
CA ARG A 500 14.32 -0.54 -10.47
C ARG A 500 15.37 0.49 -10.07
N GLN A 501 15.56 1.51 -10.90
CA GLN A 501 16.41 2.66 -10.62
C GLN A 501 15.64 3.96 -10.84
N GLN A 502 15.84 4.93 -9.94
CA GLN A 502 15.42 6.31 -10.20
C GLN A 502 16.43 6.96 -11.14
N ILE A 503 16.04 7.28 -12.37
CA ILE A 503 16.92 7.89 -13.38
C ILE A 503 17.05 9.39 -13.12
N PHE A 504 15.91 10.03 -12.93
CA PHE A 504 15.82 11.47 -12.79
C PHE A 504 14.60 11.82 -11.95
N SER A 505 14.77 12.79 -11.09
CA SER A 505 13.66 13.39 -10.36
C SER A 505 14.07 14.80 -9.99
N ASN A 506 13.31 15.82 -10.41
CA ASN A 506 13.58 17.22 -10.05
C ASN A 506 12.59 17.76 -9.01
N LEU A 507 12.30 16.92 -8.03
CA LEU A 507 11.53 17.24 -6.84
C LEU A 507 12.31 18.24 -6.01
N SER A 508 12.05 19.54 -6.20
CA SER A 508 12.42 20.47 -5.12
C SER A 508 11.23 20.59 -4.20
N TYR A 509 11.47 20.39 -2.91
CA TYR A 509 10.50 20.56 -1.83
C TYR A 509 9.72 21.87 -2.01
N GLY A 510 8.39 21.79 -2.03
CA GLY A 510 7.50 22.95 -2.23
C GLY A 510 7.26 23.37 -3.68
N LEU A 511 7.78 22.63 -4.68
CA LEU A 511 7.41 22.81 -6.08
C LEU A 511 6.18 21.99 -6.44
N ILE A 512 5.25 22.62 -7.16
CA ILE A 512 4.01 22.02 -7.68
C ILE A 512 4.28 21.22 -8.97
N ASN A 513 5.52 21.27 -9.49
CA ASN A 513 5.85 21.02 -10.88
C ASN A 513 7.19 20.28 -11.01
N GLY A 514 7.29 19.31 -11.93
CA GLY A 514 8.51 18.57 -12.18
C GLY A 514 8.36 17.39 -13.14
N TYR A 515 9.44 16.64 -13.28
CA TYR A 515 9.52 15.38 -14.00
C TYR A 515 10.08 14.30 -13.06
N ASP A 516 9.56 13.09 -13.22
CA ASP A 516 10.01 11.91 -12.51
C ASP A 516 10.18 10.74 -13.48
N LEU A 517 11.30 10.03 -13.39
CA LEU A 517 11.66 8.96 -14.30
C LEU A 517 12.31 7.79 -13.56
N ALA A 518 11.75 6.60 -13.75
CA ALA A 518 12.33 5.35 -13.28
C ALA A 518 12.53 4.37 -14.43
N SER A 519 13.47 3.44 -14.23
CA SER A 519 13.74 2.35 -15.16
C SER A 519 13.84 0.99 -14.50
N TRP A 520 13.55 -0.06 -15.26
CA TRP A 520 13.75 -1.46 -14.92
C TRP A 520 14.53 -2.13 -16.05
N THR A 521 15.52 -2.95 -15.74
CA THR A 521 16.40 -3.55 -16.73
C THR A 521 16.44 -5.06 -16.59
N ILE A 522 16.30 -5.76 -17.71
CA ILE A 522 16.39 -7.22 -17.80
C ILE A 522 17.45 -7.63 -18.81
N PRO A 523 18.09 -8.80 -18.63
CA PRO A 523 18.84 -9.44 -19.70
C PRO A 523 17.91 -9.74 -20.88
N ASP A 524 18.39 -9.48 -22.09
CA ASP A 524 17.66 -9.81 -23.31
C ASP A 524 17.70 -11.32 -23.61
N SER A 525 16.76 -11.75 -24.44
CA SER A 525 16.55 -13.12 -24.92
C SER A 525 17.76 -13.75 -25.64
N ASP A 526 18.73 -12.96 -26.08
CA ASP A 526 19.94 -13.39 -26.82
C ASP A 526 21.06 -13.96 -25.92
N GLY A 527 20.71 -14.55 -24.76
CA GLY A 527 21.67 -15.19 -23.86
C GLY A 527 22.45 -14.22 -22.96
N GLY A 528 21.88 -13.04 -22.66
CA GLY A 528 22.40 -12.09 -21.67
C GLY A 528 23.52 -11.16 -22.14
N VAL A 529 23.75 -11.05 -23.46
CA VAL A 529 24.75 -10.11 -24.02
C VAL A 529 24.18 -8.68 -24.16
N SER A 530 22.93 -8.57 -24.57
CA SER A 530 22.16 -7.31 -24.61
C SER A 530 21.18 -7.24 -23.45
N THR A 531 20.65 -6.04 -23.20
CA THR A 531 19.67 -5.74 -22.16
C THR A 531 18.47 -5.01 -22.75
N GLU A 532 17.30 -5.24 -22.17
CA GLU A 532 16.14 -4.39 -22.38
C GLU A 532 15.89 -3.54 -21.13
N THR A 533 15.58 -2.27 -21.34
CA THR A 533 15.30 -1.31 -20.27
C THR A 533 13.94 -0.66 -20.49
N LEU A 534 12.99 -0.94 -19.59
CA LEU A 534 11.74 -0.21 -19.49
C LEU A 534 12.00 1.13 -18.81
N ILE A 535 11.40 2.20 -19.34
CA ILE A 535 11.45 3.53 -18.74
C ILE A 535 10.03 4.07 -18.66
N PHE A 536 9.65 4.52 -17.46
CA PHE A 536 8.46 5.32 -17.25
C PHE A 536 8.83 6.74 -16.88
N ALA A 537 8.19 7.68 -17.55
CA ALA A 537 8.38 9.10 -17.35
C ALA A 537 7.07 9.77 -16.99
N VAL A 538 7.13 10.70 -16.05
CA VAL A 538 6.02 11.50 -15.55
C VAL A 538 6.39 12.96 -15.71
N ASN A 539 5.47 13.75 -16.26
CA ASN A 539 5.50 15.20 -16.22
C ASN A 539 4.32 15.69 -15.40
N PHE A 540 4.54 16.11 -14.16
CA PHE A 540 3.49 16.62 -13.28
C PHE A 540 3.46 18.16 -13.22
N ASN A 541 4.02 18.82 -14.25
CA ASN A 541 3.90 20.27 -14.39
C ASN A 541 2.47 20.70 -14.76
N TYR A 542 1.95 21.76 -14.13
CA TYR A 542 0.70 22.45 -14.49
C TYR A 542 0.95 23.65 -15.44
N GLN A 543 1.84 23.49 -16.43
CA GLN A 543 2.18 24.56 -17.39
C GLN A 543 1.00 24.95 -18.30
N ALA A 544 1.16 26.03 -19.09
CA ALA A 544 0.14 26.45 -20.05
C ALA A 544 -0.08 25.39 -21.14
N THR A 545 -1.32 25.26 -21.62
CA THR A 545 -1.68 24.34 -22.70
C THR A 545 -0.83 24.60 -23.95
N GLY A 546 -0.35 23.53 -24.60
CA GLY A 546 0.51 23.61 -25.79
C GLY A 546 2.01 23.82 -25.48
N VAL A 547 2.39 23.92 -24.20
CA VAL A 547 3.80 23.87 -23.78
C VAL A 547 4.19 22.41 -23.51
N TYR A 548 5.32 22.00 -24.09
CA TYR A 548 5.86 20.66 -23.95
C TYR A 548 7.23 20.71 -23.28
N GLY A 549 7.39 19.89 -22.25
CA GLY A 549 8.70 19.53 -21.72
C GLY A 549 9.42 18.61 -22.68
N THR A 550 10.55 19.04 -23.22
CA THR A 550 11.33 18.22 -24.16
C THR A 550 12.70 17.90 -23.60
N PHE A 551 13.04 16.61 -23.50
CA PHE A 551 14.32 16.16 -22.95
C PHE A 551 14.74 14.80 -23.54
N ILE A 552 16.06 14.57 -23.51
CA ILE A 552 16.71 13.28 -23.81
C ILE A 552 17.29 12.76 -22.49
N LEU A 553 17.48 11.45 -22.37
CA LEU A 553 18.07 10.81 -21.20
C LEU A 553 19.59 10.70 -21.37
N PRO A 554 20.41 11.57 -20.75
CA PRO A 554 21.85 11.59 -20.99
C PRO A 554 22.59 10.34 -20.46
N ASN A 555 21.98 9.60 -19.52
CA ASN A 555 22.60 8.50 -18.79
C ASN A 555 21.90 7.15 -18.98
N VAL A 556 21.05 7.03 -20.01
CA VAL A 556 20.43 5.75 -20.35
C VAL A 556 20.89 5.32 -21.72
N THR A 557 21.49 4.14 -21.81
CA THR A 557 22.04 3.58 -23.05
C THR A 557 21.03 2.67 -23.75
N GLY A 558 21.16 2.54 -25.06
CA GLY A 558 20.30 1.72 -25.90
C GLY A 558 19.50 2.54 -26.90
N THR A 559 18.82 1.82 -27.81
CA THR A 559 17.97 2.40 -28.85
C THR A 559 16.51 2.05 -28.57
N VAL A 560 15.58 2.94 -28.94
CA VAL A 560 14.15 2.71 -28.75
C VAL A 560 13.71 1.49 -29.55
N SER A 561 13.31 0.43 -28.84
CA SER A 561 12.68 -0.75 -29.44
C SER A 561 11.17 -0.55 -29.55
N GLU A 562 10.56 0.07 -28.54
CA GLU A 562 9.12 0.28 -28.48
C GLU A 562 8.77 1.58 -27.74
N VAL A 563 7.80 2.33 -28.26
CA VAL A 563 7.11 3.39 -27.53
C VAL A 563 5.78 2.83 -27.06
N LEU A 564 5.63 2.63 -25.74
CA LEU A 564 4.45 2.03 -25.14
C LEU A 564 3.28 3.02 -25.12
N PHE A 565 3.54 4.23 -24.63
CA PHE A 565 2.56 5.30 -24.54
C PHE A 565 3.23 6.67 -24.38
N GLY A 566 2.43 7.72 -24.52
CA GLY A 566 2.90 9.11 -24.46
C GLY A 566 3.57 9.56 -25.74
N ASN A 567 4.11 10.78 -25.72
CA ASN A 567 4.70 11.41 -26.90
C ASN A 567 6.23 11.33 -26.84
N VAL A 568 6.78 10.32 -27.51
CA VAL A 568 8.23 10.08 -27.62
C VAL A 568 8.61 9.94 -29.09
N THR A 569 9.56 10.74 -29.54
CA THR A 569 10.12 10.68 -30.91
C THR A 569 11.44 9.92 -30.87
N VAL A 570 11.64 8.99 -31.80
CA VAL A 570 12.92 8.29 -31.98
C VAL A 570 13.83 9.15 -32.87
N LEU A 571 15.00 9.53 -32.36
CA LEU A 571 15.99 10.30 -33.12
C LEU A 571 16.76 9.41 -34.10
N ASP A 572 17.53 10.01 -35.02
CA ASP A 572 18.31 9.30 -36.03
C ASP A 572 19.35 8.32 -35.44
N ASP A 573 19.83 8.59 -34.22
CA ASP A 573 20.74 7.72 -33.47
C ASP A 573 20.01 6.65 -32.64
N GLY A 574 18.68 6.57 -32.75
CA GLY A 574 17.83 5.63 -32.01
C GLY A 574 17.47 6.07 -30.60
N THR A 575 17.93 7.23 -30.11
CA THR A 575 17.63 7.69 -28.75
C THR A 575 16.20 8.24 -28.60
N PRO A 576 15.56 8.11 -27.42
CA PRO A 576 14.25 8.68 -27.17
C PRO A 576 14.32 10.19 -26.89
N LEU A 577 13.59 10.98 -27.66
CA LEU A 577 13.24 12.36 -27.35
C LEU A 577 11.83 12.42 -26.77
N PHE A 578 11.74 12.63 -25.46
CA PHE A 578 10.45 12.82 -24.79
C PHE A 578 9.93 14.23 -25.08
N SER A 579 8.65 14.34 -25.45
CA SER A 579 7.97 15.64 -25.64
C SER A 579 6.64 15.62 -24.92
N MET A 580 6.68 15.90 -23.60
CA MET A 580 5.59 15.64 -22.69
C MET A 580 4.78 16.91 -22.41
N PRO A 581 3.45 16.93 -22.67
CA PRO A 581 2.60 18.04 -22.27
C PRO A 581 2.48 18.11 -20.74
N ARG A 582 1.85 19.18 -20.22
CA ARG A 582 1.48 19.28 -18.80
C ARG A 582 0.77 18.00 -18.32
N THR A 583 0.99 17.62 -17.06
CA THR A 583 0.31 16.50 -16.40
C THR A 583 0.16 15.28 -17.32
N SER A 584 1.27 14.62 -17.65
CA SER A 584 1.25 13.51 -18.61
C SER A 584 2.27 12.45 -18.26
N VAL A 585 2.14 11.30 -18.89
CA VAL A 585 3.01 10.14 -18.70
C VAL A 585 3.49 9.61 -20.04
N ALA A 586 4.66 8.98 -20.05
CA ALA A 586 5.23 8.31 -21.22
C ALA A 586 5.96 7.04 -20.81
N GLY A 587 5.97 6.04 -21.69
CA GLY A 587 6.63 4.76 -21.46
C GLY A 587 7.36 4.29 -22.71
N VAL A 588 8.60 3.83 -22.56
CA VAL A 588 9.41 3.29 -23.66
C VAL A 588 10.22 2.07 -23.22
N ILE A 589 10.56 1.22 -24.18
CA ILE A 589 11.55 0.15 -24.00
C ILE A 589 12.76 0.50 -24.87
N LEU A 590 13.95 0.42 -24.27
CA LEU A 590 15.22 0.54 -24.95
C LEU A 590 15.89 -0.84 -25.03
N LYS A 591 16.63 -1.10 -26.12
CA LYS A 591 17.47 -2.29 -26.30
C LYS A 591 18.93 -1.88 -26.55
N SER A 592 19.87 -2.49 -25.83
CA SER A 592 21.32 -2.22 -25.94
C SER A 592 22.02 -3.00 -27.03
#